data_AF-A0A1H9E265-F1
#
_entry.id   AF-A0A1H9E265-F1
#
_cell.length_a   1.000
_cell.length_b   1.000
_cell.length_c   1.000
_cell.angle_alpha   90.00
_cell.angle_beta   90.00
_cell.angle_gamma   90.00
#
_symmetry.space_group_name_H-M   'P 1'
#
loop_
_entity.id
_entity.type
_entity.pdbx_description
1 polymer ?
#
loop_
_entity_poly.entity_id
_entity_poly.type
_entity_poly.pdbx_seq_one_letter_code
_entity_poly.pdbx_strand_id
1 'polypeptide(L)' 'MEDTYLKESTLLRGLKVLVKFLVFLLLVILCFIIGLFIGYSVIGGGPYWEVLNQETWQHIINFIK' A
#
# COMPACT_ATOMS: atom_id res chain seq x y z
N MET A 1 19.93 -37.05 -1.20
CA MET A 1 18.46 -37.25 -1.11
C MET A 1 17.87 -36.65 0.17
N GLU A 2 18.57 -36.62 1.31
CA GLU A 2 18.12 -35.93 2.54
C GLU A 2 18.18 -34.40 2.43
N ASP A 3 19.21 -33.87 1.77
CA ASP A 3 19.50 -32.45 1.55
C ASP A 3 18.35 -31.68 0.86
N THR A 4 17.53 -32.36 0.06
CA THR A 4 16.36 -31.78 -0.59
C THR A 4 15.19 -31.55 0.39
N TYR A 5 14.99 -32.45 1.37
CA TYR A 5 13.92 -32.37 2.36
C TYR A 5 14.13 -31.25 3.40
N LEU A 6 15.38 -31.07 3.85
CA LEU A 6 15.72 -30.02 4.82
C LEU A 6 15.56 -28.63 4.20
N LYS A 7 15.85 -28.51 2.89
CA LYS A 7 15.77 -27.26 2.12
C LYS A 7 14.32 -26.87 1.81
N GLU A 8 13.43 -27.82 1.52
CA GLU A 8 12.00 -27.53 1.30
C GLU A 8 11.32 -26.96 2.56
N SER A 9 11.62 -27.51 3.73
CA SER A 9 11.02 -27.05 5.00
C SER A 9 11.38 -25.60 5.35
N THR A 10 12.60 -25.18 5.04
CA THR A 10 13.11 -23.83 5.31
C THR A 10 12.65 -22.82 4.26
N LEU A 11 12.55 -23.21 2.99
CA LEU A 11 12.03 -22.36 1.92
C LEU A 11 10.54 -22.05 2.10
N LEU A 12 9.71 -23.05 2.44
CA LEU A 12 8.29 -22.84 2.75
C LEU A 12 8.10 -21.88 3.94
N ARG A 13 8.99 -21.95 4.93
CA ARG A 13 8.98 -21.07 6.11
C ARG A 13 9.35 -19.62 5.73
N GLY A 14 10.37 -19.43 4.89
CA GLY A 14 10.76 -18.12 4.36
C GLY A 14 9.67 -17.49 3.47
N LEU A 15 9.09 -18.28 2.57
CA LEU A 15 7.98 -17.84 1.71
C LEU A 15 6.76 -17.39 2.54
N LYS A 16 6.44 -18.11 3.62
CA LYS A 16 5.35 -17.76 4.53
C LYS A 16 5.57 -16.42 5.24
N VAL A 17 6.82 -16.09 5.57
CA VAL A 17 7.18 -14.78 6.15
C VAL A 17 7.09 -13.67 5.10
N LEU A 18 7.59 -13.91 3.88
CA LEU A 18 7.49 -12.95 2.77
C LEU A 18 6.04 -12.63 2.42
N VAL A 19 5.16 -13.63 2.36
CA VAL A 19 3.72 -13.43 2.11
C VAL A 19 3.09 -12.62 3.24
N LYS A 20 3.40 -12.92 4.51
CA LYS A 20 2.92 -12.12 5.64
C LYS A 20 3.38 -10.67 5.56
N PHE A 21 4.63 -10.44 5.20
CA PHE A 21 5.17 -9.10 5.02
C PHE A 21 4.47 -8.36 3.86
N LEU A 22 4.23 -9.04 2.75
CA LEU A 22 3.53 -8.47 1.60
C LEU A 22 2.10 -8.08 1.94
N VAL A 23 1.39 -8.92 2.70
CA VAL A 23 0.03 -8.63 3.20
C VAL A 23 0.04 -7.45 4.17
N PHE A 24 1.03 -7.38 5.06
CA PHE A 24 1.21 -6.23 5.95
C PHE A 24 1.44 -4.93 5.17
N LEU A 25 2.31 -4.96 4.16
CA LEU A 25 2.57 -3.81 3.29
C LEU A 25 1.30 -3.37 2.55
N LEU A 26 0.51 -4.32 2.03
CA LEU A 26 -0.77 -4.05 1.39
C LEU A 26 -1.75 -3.35 2.34
N LEU A 27 -1.83 -3.81 3.59
CA LEU A 27 -2.63 -3.19 4.65
C LEU A 27 -2.20 -1.75 4.93
N VAL A 28 -0.88 -1.49 4.99
CA VAL A 28 -0.36 -0.13 5.17
C VAL A 28 -0.73 0.78 3.99
N ILE A 29 -0.60 0.29 2.75
CA ILE A 29 -1.00 1.04 1.55
C ILE A 29 -2.50 1.32 1.58
N LEU A 30 -3.31 0.35 1.98
CA LEU A 30 -4.75 0.53 2.07
C LEU A 30 -5.12 1.58 3.13
N CYS A 31 -4.51 1.52 4.31
CA CYS A 31 -4.66 2.56 5.35
C CYS A 31 -4.24 3.94 4.84
N PHE A 32 -3.17 4.02 4.04
CA PHE A 32 -2.71 5.27 3.45
C PHE A 32 -3.72 5.85 2.45
N ILE A 33 -4.28 5.03 1.56
CA ILE A 33 -5.32 5.45 0.60
C ILE A 33 -6.58 5.92 1.35
N ILE A 34 -7.00 5.18 2.38
CA ILE A 34 -8.13 5.59 3.23
C ILE A 34 -7.83 6.92 3.92
N GLY A 35 -6.63 7.10 4.45
CA GLY A 35 -6.19 8.35 5.05
C GLY A 35 -6.21 9.53 4.05
N LEU A 36 -5.79 9.30 2.81
CA LEU A 36 -5.88 10.28 1.71
C LEU A 36 -7.34 10.63 1.39
N PHE A 37 -8.23 9.64 1.30
CA PHE A 37 -9.66 9.90 1.10
C PHE A 37 -10.26 10.73 2.23
N ILE A 38 -9.94 10.40 3.49
CA ILE A 38 -10.42 11.15 4.65
C ILE A 38 -9.84 12.57 4.61
N GLY A 39 -8.53 12.74 4.44
CA GLY A 39 -7.90 14.05 4.40
C GLY A 39 -8.44 14.93 3.27
N TYR A 40 -8.50 14.41 2.04
CA TYR A 40 -8.95 15.16 0.88
C TYR A 40 -10.46 15.49 0.94
N SER A 41 -11.29 14.52 1.33
CA SER A 41 -12.75 14.72 1.30
C SER A 41 -13.25 15.47 2.53
N VAL A 42 -12.74 15.15 3.72
CA VAL A 42 -13.25 15.74 4.98
C VAL A 42 -12.64 17.12 5.21
N ILE A 43 -11.34 17.31 4.93
CA ILE A 43 -10.67 18.60 5.15
C ILE A 43 -10.79 19.48 3.90
N GLY A 44 -10.61 18.91 2.71
CA GLY A 44 -10.66 19.65 1.45
C GLY A 44 -12.06 19.85 0.87
N GLY A 45 -13.07 19.11 1.36
CA GLY A 45 -14.46 19.19 0.86
C GLY A 45 -14.66 18.67 -0.57
N GLY A 46 -13.62 18.05 -1.16
CA GLY A 46 -13.66 17.51 -2.52
C GLY A 46 -14.22 16.08 -2.59
N PRO A 47 -14.57 15.58 -3.79
CA PRO A 47 -15.02 14.21 -3.95
C PRO A 47 -13.87 13.23 -3.65
N TYR A 48 -14.15 12.17 -2.89
CA TYR A 48 -13.15 11.16 -2.48
C TYR A 48 -12.40 10.53 -3.65
N TRP A 49 -13.04 10.40 -4.82
CA TRP A 49 -12.42 9.80 -6.00
C TRP A 49 -11.33 10.67 -6.63
N GLU A 50 -11.39 11.98 -6.42
CA GLU A 50 -10.46 12.90 -7.09
C GLU A 50 -9.04 12.83 -6.53
N VAL A 51 -8.83 12.32 -5.31
CA VAL A 51 -7.46 12.14 -4.80
C VAL A 51 -6.64 11.14 -5.62
N LEU A 52 -7.30 10.26 -6.39
CA LEU A 52 -6.65 9.34 -7.33
C LEU A 52 -6.44 9.94 -8.71
N ASN A 53 -7.08 11.07 -9.02
CA ASN A 53 -6.90 11.75 -10.30
C ASN A 53 -5.56 12.52 -10.31
N GLN A 54 -4.82 12.37 -11.39
CA GLN A 54 -3.55 13.08 -11.59
C GLN A 54 -3.74 14.61 -11.62
N GLU A 55 -4.89 15.09 -12.11
CA GLU A 55 -5.20 16.53 -12.13
C GLU A 55 -5.21 17.15 -10.74
N THR A 56 -5.72 16.44 -9.74
CA THR A 56 -5.76 16.91 -8.34
C THR A 56 -4.36 17.10 -7.78
N TRP A 57 -3.43 16.21 -8.11
CA TRP A 57 -2.02 16.36 -7.72
C TRP A 57 -1.34 17.51 -8.45
N GLN A 58 -1.63 17.70 -9.75
CA GLN A 58 -1.15 18.88 -10.48
C GLN A 58 -1.66 20.17 -9.83
N HIS A 59 -2.93 20.21 -9.44
CA HIS A 59 -3.53 21.36 -8.76
C HIS A 59 -2.86 21.64 -7.40
N ILE A 60 -2.58 20.60 -6.60
CA ILE A 60 -1.87 20.72 -5.31
C ILE A 60 -0.44 21.23 -5.51
N ILE A 61 0.31 20.65 -6.46
CA ILE A 61 1.69 21.05 -6.74
C ILE A 61 1.74 22.49 -7.27
N ASN A 62 0.79 22.87 -8.13
CA ASN A 62 0.67 24.24 -8.63
C ASN A 62 0.28 25.22 -7.53
N PHE A 63 -0.44 24.78 -6.48
CA PHE A 63 -0.77 25.63 -5.34
C PHE A 63 0.44 25.89 -4.43
N ILE A 64 1.34 24.92 -4.30
CA ILE A 64 2.56 25.05 -3.50
C ILE A 64 3.63 25.87 -4.24
N LYS A 65 3.67 25.79 -5.57
CA LYS A 65 4.61 26.52 -6.43
C LYS A 65 4.26 28.01 -6.48
#